data_AF-A0A967YFZ4-F1
#
_entry.id   AF-A0A967YFZ4-F1
#
_cell.length_a   1.000
_cell.length_b   1.000
_cell.length_c   1.000
_cell.angle_alpha   90.00
_cell.angle_beta   90.00
_cell.angle_gamma   90.00
#
_symmetry.space_group_name_H-M   'P 1'
#
loop_
_entity.id
_entity.type
_entity.pdbx_description
1 polymer ?
#
loop_
_entity_poly.entity_id
_entity_poly.type
_entity_poly.pdbx_seq_one_letter_code
_entity_poly.pdbx_strand_id
1 'polypeptide(L)'
;MDWGAITSYIGTIDWATPTWDLFIVLFFIVGALLYGLSLGRDRIIVILVSIYMGLAVVSNAPYLRDFNAELTINQNFVIKIGVFLGVFVLLFFLLSRSALLKTLSSNASGSWWQVIAFSFLQCGLMISVTLSFLPEGTTENLSDFVQQAFLSDPARFSWLVLPIVLMAFVKGKKKSDDE
;
A
#
# COMPACT_ATOMS: atom_id res chain seq x y z
N MET A 1 -18.23 -3.38 10.90
CA MET A 1 -16.97 -4.07 11.24
C MET A 1 -17.37 -5.26 12.08
N ASP A 2 -17.35 -6.46 11.50
CA ASP A 2 -17.76 -7.69 12.18
C ASP A 2 -16.59 -8.18 13.05
N TRP A 3 -16.67 -7.93 14.36
CA TRP A 3 -15.67 -8.38 15.32
C TRP A 3 -15.59 -9.90 15.42
N GLY A 4 -16.66 -10.62 15.05
CA GLY A 4 -16.71 -12.09 15.05
C GLY A 4 -15.71 -12.69 14.08
N ALA A 5 -15.55 -12.09 12.89
CA ALA A 5 -14.55 -12.49 11.91
C ALA A 5 -13.13 -12.36 12.49
N ILE A 6 -12.77 -11.22 13.10
CA ILE A 6 -11.42 -11.03 13.66
C ILE A 6 -11.11 -12.09 14.73
N THR A 7 -12.07 -12.38 15.61
CA THR A 7 -11.88 -13.38 16.66
C THR A 7 -11.77 -14.82 16.13
N SER A 8 -12.54 -15.17 15.08
CA SER A 8 -12.43 -16.48 14.45
C SER A 8 -11.11 -16.63 13.70
N TYR A 9 -10.63 -15.55 13.07
CA TYR A 9 -9.32 -15.52 12.42
C TYR A 9 -8.17 -15.75 13.37
N ILE A 10 -8.15 -15.07 14.53
CA ILE A 10 -7.07 -15.23 15.50
C ILE A 10 -7.09 -16.63 16.11
N GLY A 11 -8.27 -17.22 16.29
CA GLY A 11 -8.44 -18.56 16.87
C GLY A 11 -7.96 -19.71 15.97
N THR A 12 -7.81 -19.49 14.66
CA THR A 12 -7.41 -20.52 13.69
C THR A 12 -5.95 -20.41 13.25
N ILE A 13 -5.17 -19.47 13.79
CA ILE A 13 -3.75 -19.30 13.44
C ILE A 13 -2.94 -20.45 14.04
N ASP A 14 -2.46 -21.34 13.18
CA ASP A 14 -1.43 -22.30 13.52
C ASP A 14 -0.04 -21.67 13.33
N TRP A 15 0.64 -21.38 14.44
CA TRP A 15 1.98 -20.80 14.45
C TRP A 15 3.07 -21.76 13.96
N ALA A 16 2.79 -23.07 13.92
CA ALA A 16 3.72 -24.07 13.41
C ALA A 16 3.66 -24.19 11.87
N THR A 17 2.56 -23.77 11.23
CA THR A 17 2.37 -23.79 9.78
C THR A 17 1.90 -22.42 9.25
N PRO A 18 2.81 -21.42 9.19
CA PRO A 18 2.42 -20.05 8.85
C PRO A 18 1.80 -19.98 7.44
N THR A 19 0.54 -19.54 7.37
CA THR A 19 -0.21 -19.35 6.12
C THR A 19 0.13 -18.01 5.45
N TRP A 20 -0.21 -17.87 4.16
CA TRP A 20 -0.08 -16.60 3.44
C TRP A 20 -0.83 -15.45 4.12
N ASP A 21 -1.98 -15.73 4.74
CA ASP A 21 -2.74 -14.74 5.51
C ASP A 21 -1.93 -14.15 6.67
N LEU A 22 -1.22 -15.00 7.41
CA LEU A 22 -0.39 -14.58 8.54
C LEU A 22 0.72 -13.65 8.06
N PHE A 23 1.38 -13.97 6.94
CA PHE A 23 2.41 -13.10 6.36
C PHE A 23 1.85 -11.75 5.94
N ILE A 24 0.67 -11.71 5.32
CA ILE A 24 0.02 -10.46 4.89
C ILE A 24 -0.34 -9.60 6.10
N VAL A 25 -0.98 -10.19 7.12
CA VAL A 25 -1.41 -9.47 8.33
C VAL A 25 -0.19 -8.98 9.12
N LEU A 26 0.84 -9.81 9.27
CA LEU A 26 2.07 -9.43 9.96
C LEU A 26 2.79 -8.31 9.19
N PHE A 27 2.91 -8.44 7.87
CA PHE A 27 3.48 -7.39 7.03
C PHE A 27 2.69 -6.08 7.13
N PHE A 28 1.36 -6.15 7.19
CA PHE A 28 0.51 -4.98 7.39
C PHE A 28 0.77 -4.30 8.73
N ILE A 29 0.76 -5.05 9.84
CA ILE A 29 0.94 -4.51 11.19
C ILE A 29 2.36 -3.99 11.38
N VAL A 30 3.36 -4.82 11.10
CA VAL A 30 4.78 -4.47 11.25
C VAL A 30 5.15 -3.36 10.28
N GLY A 31 4.70 -3.46 9.03
CA GLY A 31 4.88 -2.43 8.02
C GLY A 31 4.30 -1.10 8.47
N ALA A 32 3.04 -1.05 8.89
CA ALA A 32 2.39 0.19 9.33
C ALA A 32 3.07 0.81 10.56
N LEU A 33 3.49 -0.02 11.53
CA LEU A 33 4.18 0.44 12.74
C LEU A 33 5.61 0.93 12.45
N LEU A 34 6.42 0.11 11.78
CA LEU A 34 7.79 0.48 11.42
C LEU A 34 7.80 1.69 10.50
N TYR A 35 6.89 1.75 9.54
CA TYR A 35 6.79 2.87 8.63
C TYR A 35 6.39 4.15 9.37
N GLY A 36 5.38 4.08 10.25
CA GLY A 36 4.93 5.25 11.02
C GLY A 36 5.93 5.76 12.05
N LEU A 37 6.83 4.90 12.53
CA LEU A 37 7.88 5.27 13.47
C LEU A 37 9.20 5.67 12.79
N SER A 38 9.54 5.04 11.65
CA SER A 38 10.86 5.18 11.01
C SER A 38 10.88 6.16 9.84
N LEU A 39 9.80 6.31 9.08
CA LEU A 39 9.77 7.23 7.95
C LEU A 39 9.15 8.56 8.38
N GLY A 40 9.99 9.58 8.40
CA GLY A 40 9.57 10.95 8.66
C GLY A 40 8.48 11.39 7.69
N ARG A 41 7.62 12.29 8.20
CA ARG A 41 6.44 12.87 7.54
C ARG A 41 6.69 13.39 6.12
N ASP A 42 7.90 13.87 5.83
CA ASP A 42 8.24 14.45 4.52
C ASP A 42 8.08 13.46 3.36
N ARG A 43 8.17 12.15 3.64
CA ARG A 43 8.18 11.10 2.60
C ARG A 43 6.81 10.51 2.30
N ILE A 44 5.76 10.91 3.02
CA ILE A 44 4.40 10.40 2.84
C ILE A 44 3.92 10.67 1.41
N ILE A 45 4.06 11.91 0.93
CA ILE A 45 3.62 12.30 -0.42
C ILE A 45 4.41 11.54 -1.48
N VAL A 46 5.73 11.42 -1.29
CA VAL A 46 6.61 10.69 -2.22
C VAL A 46 6.18 9.24 -2.36
N ILE A 47 5.85 8.59 -1.26
CA ILE A 47 5.42 7.18 -1.27
C ILE A 47 4.07 7.01 -1.93
N LEU A 48 3.13 7.90 -1.61
CA LEU A 48 1.82 7.86 -2.24
C LEU A 48 1.96 7.99 -3.77
N VAL A 49 2.69 9.00 -4.24
CA VAL A 49 2.96 9.23 -5.67
C VAL A 49 3.69 8.03 -6.30
N SER A 50 4.66 7.45 -5.60
CA SER A 50 5.42 6.29 -6.11
C SER A 50 4.53 5.06 -6.27
N ILE A 51 3.60 4.82 -5.33
CA ILE A 51 2.62 3.72 -5.43
C ILE A 51 1.70 3.95 -6.63
N TYR A 52 1.14 5.15 -6.79
CA TYR A 52 0.23 5.47 -7.90
C TYR A 52 0.91 5.39 -9.26
N MET A 53 2.10 5.97 -9.38
CA MET A 53 2.87 5.90 -10.62
C MET A 53 3.31 4.47 -10.92
N GLY A 54 3.74 3.70 -9.92
CA GLY A 54 4.05 2.28 -10.07
C GLY A 54 2.85 1.48 -10.57
N LEU A 55 1.67 1.71 -9.99
CA LEU A 55 0.42 1.09 -10.43
C LEU A 55 0.06 1.49 -11.88
N ALA A 56 0.23 2.76 -12.24
CA ALA A 56 -0.03 3.25 -13.59
C ALA A 56 0.92 2.63 -14.62
N VAL A 57 2.20 2.48 -14.27
CA VAL A 57 3.21 1.84 -15.12
C VAL A 57 2.86 0.38 -15.36
N VAL A 58 2.57 -0.39 -14.31
CA VAL A 58 2.27 -1.82 -14.45
C VAL A 58 0.95 -2.07 -15.19
N SER A 59 -0.07 -1.22 -14.96
CA SER A 59 -1.37 -1.36 -15.62
C SER A 59 -1.35 -0.98 -17.11
N ASN A 60 -0.41 -0.15 -17.55
CA ASN A 60 -0.34 0.34 -18.93
C ASN A 60 0.89 -0.13 -19.71
N ALA A 61 1.81 -0.90 -19.11
CA ALA A 61 3.02 -1.36 -19.79
C ALA A 61 2.68 -2.40 -20.87
N PRO A 62 2.84 -2.08 -22.18
CA PRO A 62 2.52 -3.02 -23.26
C PRO A 62 3.44 -4.24 -23.25
N TYR A 63 4.71 -4.06 -22.85
CA TYR A 63 5.68 -5.15 -22.76
C TYR A 63 5.29 -6.19 -21.71
N LEU A 64 4.64 -5.80 -20.61
CA LEU A 64 4.08 -6.76 -19.66
C LEU A 64 2.90 -7.53 -20.24
N ARG A 65 2.23 -6.96 -21.26
CA ARG A 65 1.14 -7.62 -21.99
C ARG A 65 1.70 -8.67 -22.97
N ASP A 66 2.78 -8.35 -23.67
CA ASP A 66 3.33 -9.23 -24.72
C ASP A 66 4.15 -10.40 -24.14
N PHE A 67 4.79 -10.23 -22.98
CA PHE A 67 5.40 -11.34 -22.21
C PHE A 67 4.37 -12.39 -21.72
N ASN A 68 3.06 -12.10 -21.77
CA ASN A 68 2.01 -13.09 -21.44
C ASN A 68 1.87 -14.20 -22.48
N ALA A 69 2.31 -14.00 -23.72
CA ALA A 69 2.08 -14.97 -24.78
C ALA A 69 2.97 -16.23 -24.65
N GLU A 70 4.12 -16.12 -23.98
CA GLU A 70 5.13 -17.19 -23.91
C GLU A 70 5.31 -17.80 -22.52
N LEU A 71 4.83 -17.15 -21.46
CA LEU A 71 4.97 -17.61 -20.08
C LEU A 71 3.65 -18.19 -19.54
N THR A 72 3.70 -19.41 -19.02
CA THR A 72 2.59 -20.05 -18.29
C THR A 72 2.01 -19.10 -17.24
N ILE A 73 0.67 -19.01 -17.17
CA ILE A 73 -0.13 -18.09 -16.32
C ILE A 73 0.42 -17.92 -14.89
N ASN A 74 1.04 -18.96 -14.33
CA ASN A 74 1.64 -18.96 -12.98
C ASN A 74 2.89 -18.09 -12.79
N GLN A 75 3.60 -17.64 -13.84
CA GLN A 75 4.80 -16.80 -13.67
C GLN A 75 4.55 -15.30 -13.88
N ASN A 76 3.41 -14.96 -14.50
CA ASN A 76 3.10 -13.59 -14.88
C ASN A 76 2.87 -12.65 -13.69
N PHE A 77 2.16 -13.12 -12.65
CA PHE A 77 1.88 -12.29 -11.47
C PHE A 77 3.17 -11.92 -10.73
N VAL A 78 4.15 -12.83 -10.69
CA VAL A 78 5.46 -12.60 -10.06
C VAL A 78 6.19 -11.44 -10.76
N ILE A 79 6.16 -11.41 -12.09
CA ILE A 79 6.75 -10.32 -12.88
C ILE A 79 6.01 -9.01 -12.60
N LYS A 80 4.67 -9.00 -12.58
CA LYS A 80 3.89 -7.78 -12.29
C LYS A 80 4.21 -7.21 -10.91
N ILE A 81 4.26 -8.05 -9.89
CA ILE A 81 4.64 -7.65 -8.52
C ILE A 81 6.08 -7.14 -8.51
N GLY A 82 7.01 -7.87 -9.14
CA GLY A 82 8.42 -7.48 -9.22
C GLY A 82 8.63 -6.12 -9.89
N VAL A 83 7.93 -5.86 -11.01
CA VAL A 83 7.98 -4.57 -11.71
C VAL A 83 7.30 -3.48 -10.89
N PHE A 84 6.14 -3.76 -10.26
CA PHE A 84 5.48 -2.80 -9.38
C PHE A 84 6.42 -2.36 -8.24
N LEU A 85 6.99 -3.33 -7.51
CA LEU A 85 7.92 -3.07 -6.41
C LEU A 85 9.20 -2.39 -6.90
N GLY A 86 9.75 -2.83 -8.04
CA GLY A 86 10.94 -2.24 -8.64
C GLY A 86 10.73 -0.78 -9.03
N VAL A 87 9.63 -0.46 -9.72
CA VAL A 87 9.25 0.91 -10.09
C VAL A 87 8.94 1.73 -8.85
N PHE A 88 8.21 1.18 -7.88
CA PHE A 88 7.93 1.85 -6.61
C PHE A 88 9.23 2.25 -5.90
N VAL A 89 10.16 1.31 -5.72
CA VAL A 89 11.45 1.56 -5.05
C VAL A 89 12.26 2.59 -5.84
N LEU A 90 12.35 2.44 -7.16
CA LEU A 90 13.07 3.37 -8.03
C LEU A 90 12.50 4.79 -7.91
N LEU A 91 11.19 4.95 -8.07
CA LEU A 91 10.52 6.25 -7.96
C LEU A 91 10.65 6.81 -6.56
N PHE A 92 10.49 5.99 -5.52
CA PHE A 92 10.67 6.41 -4.15
C PHE A 92 12.07 7.01 -3.94
N PHE A 93 13.14 6.35 -4.39
CA PHE A 93 14.50 6.87 -4.24
C PHE A 93 14.74 8.13 -5.09
N LEU A 94 14.25 8.17 -6.33
CA LEU A 94 14.41 9.33 -7.22
C LEU A 94 13.67 10.56 -6.67
N LEU A 95 12.41 10.41 -6.31
CA LEU A 95 11.58 11.49 -5.77
C LEU A 95 12.04 11.86 -4.36
N SER A 96 12.52 10.90 -3.56
CA SER A 96 13.04 11.18 -2.21
C SER A 96 14.36 11.96 -2.21
N ARG A 97 15.06 12.04 -3.34
CA ARG A 97 16.26 12.90 -3.49
C ARG A 97 15.96 14.18 -4.26
N SER A 98 14.82 14.27 -4.93
CA SER A 98 14.46 15.40 -5.78
C SER A 98 14.05 16.63 -4.97
N ALA A 99 14.35 17.82 -5.49
CA ALA A 99 13.91 19.11 -4.95
C ALA A 99 12.37 19.23 -4.82
N LEU A 100 11.62 18.34 -5.49
CA LEU A 100 10.17 18.19 -5.34
C LEU A 100 9.73 17.95 -3.89
N LEU A 101 10.55 17.27 -3.08
CA LEU A 101 10.29 17.13 -1.64
C LEU A 101 10.29 18.47 -0.93
N LYS A 102 11.20 19.38 -1.26
CA LYS A 102 11.29 20.70 -0.60
C LYS A 102 10.06 21.56 -0.88
N THR A 103 9.49 21.47 -2.08
CA THR A 103 8.28 22.22 -2.45
C THR A 103 7.00 21.61 -1.88
N LEU A 104 6.96 20.30 -1.69
CA LEU A 104 5.77 19.59 -1.19
C LEU A 104 5.75 19.42 0.33
N SER A 105 6.91 19.39 1.01
CA SER A 105 7.01 19.22 2.47
C SER A 105 7.05 20.53 3.25
N SER A 106 7.35 21.68 2.61
CA SER A 106 7.53 22.98 3.29
C SER A 106 6.31 23.46 4.09
N ASN A 107 5.11 22.94 3.84
CA ASN A 107 3.87 23.32 4.52
C ASN A 107 3.25 22.21 5.39
N ALA A 108 3.89 21.04 5.46
CA ALA A 108 3.34 19.90 6.17
C ALA A 108 3.77 19.92 7.64
N SER A 109 3.30 20.87 8.46
CA SER A 109 3.38 20.73 9.93
C SER A 109 2.26 19.82 10.42
N GLY A 110 2.36 18.53 10.08
CA GLY A 110 1.36 17.52 10.42
C GLY A 110 1.57 16.91 11.81
N SER A 111 0.48 16.66 12.54
CA SER A 111 0.50 16.05 13.87
C SER A 111 0.96 14.57 13.81
N TRP A 112 1.61 14.07 14.87
CA TRP A 112 2.10 12.69 14.98
C TRP A 112 1.06 11.61 14.63
N TRP A 113 -0.22 11.84 14.97
CA TRP A 113 -1.30 10.92 14.62
C TRP A 113 -1.51 10.79 13.09
N GLN A 114 -1.21 11.84 12.33
CA GLN A 114 -1.35 11.82 10.87
C GLN A 114 -0.33 10.87 10.26
N VAL A 115 0.90 10.84 10.80
CA VAL A 115 1.94 9.91 10.35
C VAL A 115 1.46 8.47 10.53
N ILE A 116 0.89 8.13 11.69
CA ILE A 116 0.33 6.80 11.96
C ILE A 116 -0.82 6.47 10.98
N ALA A 117 -1.75 7.40 10.78
CA ALA A 117 -2.88 7.20 9.87
C ALA A 117 -2.42 6.99 8.41
N PHE A 118 -1.48 7.81 7.92
CA PHE A 118 -0.92 7.63 6.58
C PHE A 118 -0.16 6.33 6.44
N SER A 119 0.56 5.91 7.47
CA SER A 119 1.32 4.65 7.48
C SER A 119 0.40 3.45 7.31
N PHE A 120 -0.67 3.44 8.09
CA PHE A 120 -1.71 2.42 8.00
C PHE A 120 -2.36 2.38 6.61
N LEU A 121 -2.76 3.55 6.09
CA LEU A 121 -3.40 3.66 4.77
C LEU A 121 -2.46 3.27 3.62
N GLN A 122 -1.20 3.67 3.67
CA GLN A 122 -0.22 3.35 2.63
C GLN A 122 0.19 1.89 2.63
N CYS A 123 0.38 1.28 3.81
CA CYS A 123 0.63 -0.17 3.90
C CYS A 123 -0.57 -0.96 3.37
N GLY A 124 -1.80 -0.55 3.68
CA GLY A 124 -3.01 -1.23 3.21
C GLY A 124 -3.19 -1.09 1.70
N LEU A 125 -2.95 0.10 1.16
CA LEU A 125 -2.92 0.33 -0.29
C LEU A 125 -1.85 -0.54 -0.98
N MET A 126 -0.64 -0.59 -0.43
CA MET A 126 0.46 -1.36 -1.02
C MET A 126 0.13 -2.86 -1.06
N ILE A 127 -0.47 -3.39 0.01
CA ILE A 127 -0.95 -4.77 0.07
C ILE A 127 -2.09 -4.98 -0.93
N SER A 128 -3.11 -4.12 -0.93
CA SER A 128 -4.27 -4.24 -1.82
C SER A 128 -3.86 -4.24 -3.30
N VAL A 129 -2.94 -3.35 -3.70
CA VAL A 129 -2.38 -3.32 -5.05
C VAL A 129 -1.57 -4.58 -5.36
N THR A 130 -0.71 -5.02 -4.44
CA THR A 130 0.09 -6.24 -4.64
C THR A 130 -0.80 -7.47 -4.82
N LEU A 131 -1.83 -7.60 -3.97
CA LEU A 131 -2.81 -8.68 -4.04
C LEU A 131 -3.68 -8.60 -5.30
N SER A 132 -3.89 -7.42 -5.87
CA SER A 132 -4.64 -7.27 -7.14
C SER A 132 -3.94 -7.90 -8.35
N PHE A 133 -2.63 -8.18 -8.26
CA PHE A 133 -1.89 -8.85 -9.31
C PHE A 133 -1.93 -10.38 -9.20
N LEU A 134 -2.35 -10.93 -8.06
CA LEU A 134 -2.44 -12.38 -7.88
C LEU A 134 -3.54 -12.97 -8.78
N PRO A 135 -3.34 -14.17 -9.32
CA PRO A 135 -4.38 -14.87 -10.07
C PRO A 135 -5.47 -15.38 -9.13
N GLU A 136 -6.69 -15.52 -9.66
CA GLU A 136 -7.88 -15.90 -8.89
C GLU A 136 -7.67 -17.20 -8.07
N GLY A 137 -7.06 -18.22 -8.68
CA GLY A 137 -6.75 -19.48 -7.99
C GLY A 137 -5.76 -19.37 -6.83
N THR A 138 -4.95 -18.30 -6.74
CA THR A 138 -4.12 -18.04 -5.55
C THR A 138 -4.90 -17.24 -4.51
N THR A 139 -5.77 -16.31 -4.93
CA THR A 139 -6.59 -15.52 -4.00
C THR A 139 -7.69 -16.33 -3.32
N GLU A 140 -8.20 -17.39 -3.95
CA GLU A 140 -9.18 -18.31 -3.36
C GLU A 140 -8.62 -19.10 -2.17
N ASN A 141 -7.30 -19.28 -2.09
CA ASN A 141 -6.63 -19.91 -0.95
C ASN A 141 -6.40 -18.94 0.22
N LEU A 142 -6.66 -17.64 0.01
CA LEU A 142 -6.63 -16.67 1.09
C LEU A 142 -7.94 -16.72 1.84
N SER A 143 -7.85 -16.34 3.09
CA SER A 143 -8.99 -16.34 3.96
C SER A 143 -10.03 -15.25 3.63
N ASP A 144 -11.30 -15.49 3.95
CA ASP A 144 -12.40 -14.54 3.78
C ASP A 144 -12.11 -13.15 4.36
N PHE A 145 -11.36 -13.05 5.46
CA PHE A 145 -11.00 -11.75 6.03
C PHE A 145 -10.02 -11.00 5.16
N VAL A 146 -8.96 -11.65 4.67
CA VAL A 146 -7.99 -11.01 3.77
C VAL A 146 -8.69 -10.64 2.46
N GLN A 147 -9.56 -11.51 1.96
CA GLN A 147 -10.36 -11.24 0.78
C GLN A 147 -11.26 -10.02 0.97
N GLN A 148 -12.05 -9.96 2.04
CA GLN A 148 -12.94 -8.83 2.32
C GLN A 148 -12.16 -7.54 2.61
N ALA A 149 -11.04 -7.62 3.33
CA ALA A 149 -10.28 -6.46 3.78
C ALA A 149 -9.41 -5.83 2.69
N PHE A 150 -8.89 -6.61 1.72
CA PHE A 150 -7.91 -6.11 0.73
C PHE A 150 -8.26 -6.39 -0.72
N LEU A 151 -9.03 -7.45 -1.02
CA LEU A 151 -9.32 -7.90 -2.38
C LEU A 151 -10.72 -7.52 -2.87
N SER A 152 -11.69 -7.33 -1.98
CA SER A 152 -13.04 -6.94 -2.39
C SER A 152 -13.03 -5.61 -3.14
N ASP A 153 -13.88 -5.45 -4.15
CA ASP A 153 -14.02 -4.20 -4.91
C ASP A 153 -14.20 -2.96 -4.02
N PRO A 154 -15.10 -2.96 -3.00
CA PRO A 154 -15.21 -1.81 -2.10
C PRO A 154 -13.95 -1.60 -1.24
N ALA A 155 -13.23 -2.66 -0.85
CA ALA A 155 -11.98 -2.51 -0.12
C ALA A 155 -10.87 -1.93 -1.00
N ARG A 156 -10.67 -2.43 -2.22
CA ARG A 156 -9.69 -1.91 -3.18
C ARG A 156 -9.94 -0.43 -3.46
N PHE A 157 -11.19 -0.05 -3.70
CA PHE A 157 -11.57 1.34 -3.90
C PHE A 157 -11.28 2.19 -2.65
N SER A 158 -11.60 1.68 -1.46
CA SER A 158 -11.35 2.39 -0.20
C SER A 158 -9.86 2.61 0.04
N TRP A 159 -9.01 1.58 -0.14
CA TRP A 159 -7.57 1.71 0.02
C TRP A 159 -6.94 2.67 -0.98
N LEU A 160 -7.50 2.75 -2.19
CA LEU A 160 -7.09 3.71 -3.20
C LEU A 160 -7.50 5.13 -2.79
N VAL A 161 -8.77 5.37 -2.47
CA VAL A 161 -9.26 6.74 -2.26
C VAL A 161 -8.87 7.32 -0.90
N LEU A 162 -8.88 6.53 0.18
CA LEU A 162 -8.68 7.01 1.56
C LEU A 162 -7.37 7.78 1.78
N PRO A 163 -6.19 7.33 1.32
CA PRO A 163 -4.95 8.09 1.50
C PRO A 163 -5.00 9.47 0.84
N ILE A 164 -5.63 9.60 -0.34
CA ILE A 164 -5.76 10.87 -1.06
C ILE A 164 -6.70 11.80 -0.27
N VAL A 165 -7.83 11.26 0.18
CA VAL A 165 -8.81 12.00 0.97
C VAL A 165 -8.18 12.50 2.27
N LEU A 166 -7.45 11.64 2.99
CA LEU A 166 -6.74 12.04 4.20
C LEU A 166 -5.73 13.15 3.91
N MET A 167 -4.98 13.06 2.80
CA MET A 167 -4.06 14.11 2.37
C MET A 167 -4.76 15.45 2.08
N ALA A 168 -5.93 15.42 1.43
CA ALA A 168 -6.70 16.63 1.16
C ALA A 168 -7.25 17.30 2.44
N PHE A 169 -7.62 16.50 3.45
CA PHE A 169 -8.13 17.01 4.73
C PHE A 169 -7.04 17.48 5.70
N VAL A 170 -5.80 17.01 5.52
CA VAL A 170 -4.64 17.47 6.29
C VAL A 170 -4.21 18.86 5.77
N LYS A 171 -5.02 19.87 6.09
CA LYS A 171 -4.72 21.27 5.81
C LYS A 171 -3.61 21.70 6.76
N GLY A 172 -2.46 22.10 6.22
CA GLY A 172 -1.40 22.73 7.00
C GLY A 172 -2.00 23.91 7.74
N LYS A 173 -1.92 23.92 9.08
CA LYS A 173 -2.19 25.13 9.86
C LYS A 173 -1.22 26.18 9.32
N LYS A 174 -1.73 27.09 8.50
CA LYS A 174 -1.02 28.31 8.14
C LYS A 174 -0.69 28.95 9.48
N LYS A 175 0.60 29.08 9.77
CA LYS A 175 1.05 29.88 10.91
C LYS A 175 0.40 31.25 10.69
N SER A 176 -0.60 31.57 11.51
CA SER A 176 -1.07 32.94 11.64
C SER A 176 0.12 33.65 12.25
N ASP A 177 0.92 34.28 11.40
CA ASP A 177 1.88 35.27 11.87
C ASP A 177 1.07 36.33 12.60
N ASP A 178 1.51 36.59 13.82
CA ASP A 178 0.93 37.51 14.78
C ASP A 178 0.78 38.92 14.18
N GLU A 179 -0.33 39.59 14.50
CA GLU A 179 -0.36 41.02 14.78
C GLU A 179 -0.94 41.25 16.17
#